data_AF-A0A453NGG6-F1
#
_entry.id   AF-A0A453NGG6-F1
#
_cell.length_a   1.000
_cell.length_b   1.000
_cell.length_c   1.000
_cell.angle_alpha   90.00
_cell.angle_beta   90.00
_cell.angle_gamma   90.00
#
_symmetry.space_group_name_H-M   'P 1'
#
loop_
_entity.id
_entity.type
_entity.pdbx_description
1 polymer ?
#
loop_
_entity_poly.entity_id
_entity_poly.type
_entity_poly.pdbx_seq_one_letter_code
_entity_poly.pdbx_strand_id
1 'polypeptide(L)'
;EKFSFTVTATAKGEGNEKEASNDAAKKKGSDVDYDEQDAPKKKQLQRMKIAELKQICNKPDVVEVWDATAVDPELLVYLKSYRNTVPVPRHWSQKRKFLQAKRGIAKRPFQLPVFIAATGIEKMRQAYIKKENSKRSKQKQRGCTQPKMGKMDIDYQGFAWRILQISNKTQFD
;
A
#
# COMPACT_ATOMS: atom_id res chain seq x y z
N GLU A 1 31.90 7.25 8.01
CA GLU A 1 31.70 7.46 9.46
C GLU A 1 30.42 6.72 9.88
N LYS A 2 30.45 5.94 10.96
CA LYS A 2 29.30 5.12 11.40
C LYS A 2 28.62 5.82 12.57
N PHE A 3 27.40 6.29 12.37
CA PHE A 3 26.61 6.93 13.42
C PHE A 3 25.73 5.88 14.11
N SER A 4 25.89 5.70 15.43
CA SER A 4 25.05 4.81 16.25
C SER A 4 24.08 5.62 17.08
N PHE A 5 22.80 5.27 17.05
CA PHE A 5 21.74 5.93 17.82
C PHE A 5 21.19 4.97 18.89
N THR A 6 21.18 5.42 20.15
CA THR A 6 20.51 4.74 21.26
C THR A 6 19.22 5.48 21.61
N VAL A 7 18.06 4.83 21.39
CA VAL A 7 16.75 5.28 21.88
C VAL A 7 16.58 4.84 23.34
N THR A 8 16.32 5.77 24.25
CA THR A 8 15.72 5.46 25.55
C THR A 8 14.21 5.62 25.47
N ALA A 9 13.48 4.54 25.76
CA ALA A 9 12.03 4.52 25.85
C ALA A 9 11.59 4.73 27.30
N THR A 10 10.68 5.67 27.54
CA THR A 10 9.91 5.75 28.80
C THR A 10 8.42 5.71 28.49
N ALA A 11 7.75 4.74 29.13
CA ALA A 11 6.32 4.48 29.06
C ALA A 11 5.67 4.73 30.43
N LYS A 12 4.53 5.45 30.42
CA LYS A 12 3.40 5.51 31.39
C LYS A 12 2.60 6.78 31.02
N GLY A 13 1.29 6.82 30.83
CA GLY A 13 0.19 6.01 31.36
C GLY A 13 -0.77 6.94 32.12
N GLU A 14 -1.93 7.26 31.51
CA GLU A 14 -3.30 7.56 32.03
C GLU A 14 -3.44 8.21 33.43
N GLY A 15 -4.30 9.19 33.77
CA GLY A 15 -5.48 9.82 33.18
C GLY A 15 -6.28 10.51 34.31
N ASN A 16 -7.17 11.45 33.94
CA ASN A 16 -8.32 12.01 34.66
C ASN A 16 -8.22 13.29 35.54
N GLU A 17 -8.67 14.38 34.93
CA GLU A 17 -9.73 15.35 35.30
C GLU A 17 -9.82 15.96 36.72
N LYS A 18 -9.92 17.29 36.69
CA LYS A 18 -10.02 18.25 37.79
C LYS A 18 -11.48 18.71 37.95
N GLU A 19 -11.90 18.95 39.19
CA GLU A 19 -12.95 19.92 39.53
C GLU A 19 -12.46 20.85 40.65
N ALA A 20 -13.08 22.02 40.68
CA ALA A 20 -12.52 23.31 41.10
C ALA A 20 -12.94 23.76 42.51
N SER A 21 -12.12 24.62 43.12
CA SER A 21 -12.61 25.68 44.01
C SER A 21 -11.64 26.88 44.02
N ASN A 22 -12.23 28.06 43.84
CA ASN A 22 -11.64 29.40 43.96
C ASN A 22 -11.26 29.72 45.42
N ASP A 23 -10.25 30.55 45.67
CA ASP A 23 -10.43 31.97 46.03
C ASP A 23 -9.07 32.67 46.27
N ALA A 24 -9.13 33.98 46.44
CA ALA A 24 -8.13 34.99 46.16
C ALA A 24 -6.95 35.09 47.16
N ALA A 25 -5.80 35.61 46.69
CA ALA A 25 -5.14 36.75 47.33
C ALA A 25 -3.92 37.24 46.52
N LYS A 26 -3.89 38.56 46.33
CA LYS A 26 -2.95 39.38 45.56
C LYS A 26 -1.62 39.59 46.32
N LYS A 27 -0.47 39.40 45.67
CA LYS A 27 0.77 40.11 46.03
C LYS A 27 1.74 40.28 44.85
N LYS A 28 2.13 41.54 44.61
CA LYS A 28 3.12 42.03 43.65
C LYS A 28 4.49 41.38 43.86
N GLY A 29 5.15 41.01 42.77
CA GLY A 29 6.57 40.70 42.70
C GLY A 29 7.01 40.65 41.24
N SER A 30 7.96 41.50 40.89
CA SER A 30 8.65 41.59 39.60
C SER A 30 9.31 40.26 39.23
N ASP A 31 9.06 39.75 38.02
CA ASP A 31 9.97 38.78 37.41
C ASP A 31 9.85 38.82 35.88
N VAL A 32 10.98 38.53 35.25
CA VAL A 32 11.34 38.65 33.84
C VAL A 32 10.47 37.72 32.99
N ASP A 33 9.87 38.27 31.94
CA ASP A 33 9.03 37.54 30.98
C ASP A 33 9.92 36.61 30.12
N TYR A 34 10.29 35.46 30.69
CA TYR A 34 10.77 34.33 29.90
C TYR A 34 9.55 33.80 29.16
N ASP A 35 9.42 34.23 27.91
CA ASP A 35 8.43 33.77 26.94
C ASP A 35 8.41 32.23 26.92
N GLU A 36 7.54 31.67 27.76
CA GLU A 36 7.21 30.26 27.83
C GLU A 36 6.34 29.96 26.61
N GLN A 37 6.94 30.15 25.42
CA GLN A 37 6.35 29.70 24.19
C GLN A 37 6.27 28.18 24.29
N ASP A 38 5.04 27.70 24.46
CA ASP A 38 4.66 26.30 24.39
C ASP A 38 5.56 25.56 23.41
N ALA A 39 6.25 24.51 23.86
CA ALA A 39 7.11 23.65 23.03
C ALA A 39 6.59 23.32 21.60
N PRO A 40 5.28 23.17 21.33
CA PRO A 40 4.75 23.06 19.95
C PRO A 40 5.01 24.28 19.05
N LYS A 41 4.99 25.51 19.58
CA LYS A 41 5.21 26.76 18.82
C LYS A 41 6.68 26.89 18.39
N LYS A 42 7.62 26.54 19.27
CA LYS A 42 9.06 26.50 18.98
C LYS A 42 9.40 25.52 17.86
N LYS A 43 8.76 24.34 17.83
CA LYS A 43 8.93 23.34 16.77
C LYS A 43 8.35 23.77 15.41
N GLN A 44 7.31 24.60 15.39
CA GLN A 44 6.78 25.14 14.14
C GLN A 44 7.70 26.21 13.55
N LEU A 45 8.30 27.05 14.40
CA LEU A 45 9.26 28.08 13.99
C LEU A 45 10.56 27.49 13.42
N GLN A 46 10.94 26.28 13.84
CA GLN A 46 12.10 25.54 13.32
C GLN A 46 11.86 24.82 11.98
N ARG A 47 10.63 24.84 11.43
CA ARG A 47 10.35 24.20 10.15
C ARG A 47 10.87 25.05 9.00
N MET A 48 11.68 24.46 8.13
CA MET A 48 12.16 25.11 6.91
C MET A 48 11.04 25.33 5.90
N LYS A 49 11.16 26.38 5.08
CA LYS A 49 10.23 26.59 3.95
C LYS A 49 10.57 25.61 2.83
N ILE A 50 9.54 25.21 2.08
CA ILE A 50 9.69 24.32 0.91
C ILE A 50 10.64 24.94 -0.14
N ALA A 51 10.62 26.26 -0.31
CA ALA A 51 11.50 26.95 -1.26
C ALA A 51 12.99 26.83 -0.86
N GLU A 52 13.30 26.96 0.43
CA GLU A 52 14.65 26.81 0.97
C GLU A 52 15.13 25.37 0.79
N LEU A 53 14.26 24.38 1.10
CA LEU A 53 14.58 22.97 0.91
C LEU A 53 14.88 22.62 -0.54
N LYS A 54 14.14 23.22 -1.49
CA LYS A 54 14.38 23.05 -2.93
C LYS A 54 15.70 23.69 -3.39
N GLN A 55 16.15 24.78 -2.75
CA GLN A 55 17.42 25.42 -3.08
C GLN A 55 18.63 24.58 -2.64
N ILE A 56 18.52 23.91 -1.49
CA ILE A 56 19.62 23.11 -0.91
C ILE A 56 19.77 21.76 -1.62
N CYS A 57 18.66 21.18 -2.08
CA CYS A 57 18.68 19.83 -2.61
C CYS A 57 19.26 19.73 -4.04
N ASN A 58 19.97 18.63 -4.31
CA ASN A 58 20.50 18.34 -5.66
C ASN A 58 19.40 18.06 -6.70
N LYS A 59 18.22 17.61 -6.26
CA LYS A 59 17.11 17.20 -7.15
C LYS A 59 15.76 17.73 -6.63
N PRO A 60 15.39 18.98 -6.97
CA PRO A 60 14.21 19.65 -6.42
C PRO A 60 12.87 19.06 -6.84
N ASP A 61 12.84 18.22 -7.88
CA ASP A 61 11.61 17.58 -8.38
C ASP A 61 11.02 16.57 -7.39
N VAL A 62 11.87 15.98 -6.53
CA VAL A 62 11.47 14.92 -5.59
C VAL A 62 10.85 15.51 -4.31
N VAL A 63 11.02 16.81 -4.09
CA VAL A 63 10.53 17.53 -2.91
C VAL A 63 9.02 17.74 -3.02
N GLU A 64 8.29 17.16 -2.08
CA GLU A 64 6.85 17.25 -1.94
C GLU A 64 6.46 18.24 -0.84
N VAL A 65 5.22 18.73 -0.88
CA VAL A 65 4.74 19.80 0.02
C VAL A 65 4.81 19.40 1.51
N TRP A 66 4.68 18.10 1.80
CA TRP A 66 4.72 17.58 3.16
C TRP A 66 6.14 17.36 3.71
N ASP A 67 7.19 17.39 2.87
CA ASP A 67 8.56 17.12 3.31
C ASP A 67 9.09 18.19 4.29
N ALA A 68 8.61 19.44 4.16
CA ALA A 68 8.94 20.54 5.07
C ALA A 68 8.44 20.33 6.52
N THR A 69 7.51 19.41 6.74
CA THR A 69 6.97 19.10 8.07
C THR A 69 7.66 17.94 8.76
N ALA A 70 8.62 17.29 8.10
CA ALA A 70 9.40 16.20 8.65
C ALA A 70 10.29 16.66 9.81
N VAL A 71 10.75 15.71 10.63
CA VAL A 71 11.69 15.98 11.74
C VAL A 71 13.04 16.47 11.19
N ASP A 72 13.52 15.83 10.12
CA ASP A 72 14.72 16.21 9.39
C ASP A 72 14.39 16.25 7.88
N PRO A 73 14.11 17.44 7.33
CA PRO A 73 13.74 17.59 5.92
C PRO A 73 14.92 17.39 4.95
N GLU A 74 16.15 17.72 5.34
CA GLU A 74 17.33 17.57 4.46
C GLU A 74 17.67 16.10 4.25
N LEU A 75 17.75 15.34 5.34
CA LEU A 75 18.00 13.90 5.28
C LEU A 75 16.87 13.17 4.55
N LEU A 76 15.63 13.57 4.77
CA LEU A 76 14.48 12.97 4.08
C LEU A 76 14.62 13.12 2.57
N VAL A 77 14.91 14.34 2.08
CA VAL A 77 15.10 14.60 0.65
C VAL A 77 16.33 13.88 0.12
N TYR A 78 17.42 13.82 0.89
CA TYR A 78 18.61 13.04 0.52
C TYR A 78 18.25 11.58 0.25
N LEU A 79 17.54 10.92 1.18
CA LEU A 79 17.09 9.53 1.02
C LEU A 79 16.14 9.37 -0.18
N LYS A 80 15.22 10.31 -0.36
CA LYS A 80 14.26 10.32 -1.46
C LYS A 80 14.93 10.48 -2.82
N SER A 81 16.05 11.21 -2.88
CA SER A 81 16.85 11.44 -4.09
C SER A 81 17.92 10.37 -4.34
N TYR A 82 18.10 9.43 -3.40
CA TYR A 82 19.14 8.41 -3.50
C TYR A 82 18.89 7.45 -4.68
N ARG A 83 19.97 6.84 -5.19
CA ARG A 83 19.92 6.01 -6.39
C ARG A 83 19.00 4.80 -6.17
N ASN A 84 18.07 4.58 -7.11
CA ASN A 84 17.15 3.43 -7.14
C ASN A 84 16.16 3.35 -5.97
N THR A 85 15.87 4.46 -5.30
CA THR A 85 14.81 4.49 -4.29
C THR A 85 13.44 4.55 -4.94
N VAL A 86 12.48 3.83 -4.34
CA VAL A 86 11.08 3.83 -4.79
C VAL A 86 10.32 4.81 -3.90
N PRO A 87 9.60 5.79 -4.48
CA PRO A 87 8.84 6.75 -3.69
C PRO A 87 7.67 6.08 -2.98
N VAL A 88 7.22 6.70 -1.89
CA VAL A 88 6.06 6.24 -1.12
C VAL A 88 4.80 6.25 -2.02
N PRO A 89 3.98 5.19 -2.03
CA PRO A 89 2.78 5.12 -2.86
C PRO A 89 1.79 6.27 -2.58
N ARG A 90 1.33 6.97 -3.63
CA ARG A 90 0.45 8.17 -3.56
C ARG A 90 -0.82 8.06 -2.71
N HIS A 91 -1.28 6.86 -2.37
CA HIS A 91 -2.50 6.66 -1.59
C HIS A 91 -2.29 6.73 -0.07
N TRP A 92 -1.04 6.87 0.39
CA TRP A 92 -0.71 6.96 1.82
C TRP A 92 -1.41 8.15 2.51
N SER A 93 -1.55 9.28 1.82
CA SER A 93 -2.18 10.51 2.33
C SER A 93 -3.65 10.65 1.94
N GLN A 94 -4.21 9.67 1.22
CA GLN A 94 -5.61 9.71 0.79
C GLN A 94 -6.52 9.27 1.93
N LYS A 95 -7.61 10.02 2.17
CA LYS A 95 -8.62 9.67 3.19
C LYS A 95 -9.39 8.38 2.85
N ARG A 96 -9.47 8.02 1.57
CA ARG A 96 -10.22 6.84 1.09
C ARG A 96 -9.33 5.59 1.16
N LYS A 97 -9.92 4.43 1.45
CA LYS A 97 -9.17 3.15 1.42
C LYS A 97 -8.71 2.84 -0.02
N PHE A 98 -7.51 2.28 -0.18
CA PHE A 98 -6.80 2.09 -1.45
C PHE A 98 -7.66 1.61 -2.63
N LEU A 99 -8.47 0.56 -2.46
CA LEU A 99 -9.27 -0.03 -3.55
C LEU A 99 -10.74 0.46 -3.61
N GLN A 100 -11.19 1.27 -2.65
CA GLN A 100 -12.60 1.65 -2.58
C GLN A 100 -13.05 2.53 -3.75
N ALA A 101 -12.16 3.37 -4.29
CA ALA A 101 -12.46 4.20 -5.46
C ALA A 101 -12.80 3.38 -6.71
N LYS A 102 -12.36 2.11 -6.79
CA LYS A 102 -12.56 1.24 -7.96
C LYS A 102 -13.72 0.25 -7.79
N ARG A 103 -14.48 0.31 -6.69
CA ARG A 103 -15.56 -0.65 -6.39
C ARG A 103 -16.72 -0.60 -7.40
N GLY A 104 -16.94 0.54 -8.06
CA GLY A 104 -17.98 0.70 -9.08
C GLY A 104 -17.54 0.38 -10.52
N ILE A 105 -16.25 0.13 -10.74
CA ILE A 105 -15.71 -0.19 -12.06
C ILE A 105 -15.57 -1.71 -12.14
N ALA A 106 -16.39 -2.35 -12.98
CA ALA A 106 -16.28 -3.78 -13.20
C ALA A 106 -14.94 -4.11 -13.86
N LYS A 107 -14.08 -4.85 -13.14
CA LYS A 107 -12.84 -5.39 -13.72
C LYS A 107 -13.24 -6.36 -14.85
N ARG A 108 -12.59 -6.25 -16.00
CA ARG A 108 -12.75 -7.24 -17.08
C ARG A 108 -12.44 -8.64 -16.51
N PRO A 109 -13.18 -9.68 -16.93
CA PRO A 109 -12.85 -11.04 -16.55
C PRO A 109 -11.43 -11.37 -17.04
N PHE A 110 -10.77 -12.29 -16.33
CA PHE A 110 -9.44 -12.73 -16.70
C PHE A 110 -9.46 -13.34 -18.10
N GLN A 111 -8.54 -12.91 -18.96
CA GLN A 111 -8.32 -13.44 -20.29
C GLN A 111 -7.03 -14.23 -20.30
N LEU A 112 -7.08 -15.45 -20.81
CA LEU A 112 -5.90 -16.29 -20.89
C LEU A 112 -4.92 -15.71 -21.90
N PRO A 113 -3.60 -15.77 -21.63
CA PRO A 113 -2.60 -15.46 -22.63
C PRO A 113 -2.81 -16.27 -23.91
N VAL A 114 -2.53 -15.66 -25.06
CA VAL A 114 -2.87 -16.19 -26.40
C VAL A 114 -2.41 -17.64 -26.60
N PHE A 115 -1.24 -18.00 -26.08
CA PHE A 115 -0.66 -19.34 -26.23
C PHE A 115 -1.38 -20.42 -25.40
N ILE A 116 -1.97 -20.09 -24.24
CA ILE A 116 -2.82 -21.01 -23.46
C ILE A 116 -4.24 -21.04 -24.03
N ALA A 117 -4.74 -19.88 -24.50
CA ALA A 117 -6.02 -19.80 -25.17
C ALA A 117 -6.04 -20.65 -26.45
N ALA A 118 -4.92 -20.72 -27.17
CA ALA A 118 -4.73 -21.57 -28.36
C ALA A 118 -4.86 -23.07 -28.06
N THR A 119 -4.55 -23.51 -26.84
CA THR A 119 -4.79 -24.90 -26.41
C THR A 119 -6.29 -25.24 -26.36
N GLY A 120 -7.18 -24.25 -26.48
CA GLY A 120 -8.63 -24.47 -26.52
C GLY A 120 -9.25 -24.85 -25.18
N ILE A 121 -8.45 -24.87 -24.10
CA ILE A 121 -8.89 -25.25 -22.74
C ILE A 121 -10.04 -24.36 -22.27
N GLU A 122 -10.00 -23.07 -22.60
CA GLU A 122 -11.07 -22.13 -22.26
C GLU A 122 -12.42 -22.56 -22.85
N LYS A 123 -12.43 -22.89 -24.14
CA LYS A 123 -13.63 -23.32 -24.86
C LYS A 123 -14.14 -24.66 -24.33
N MET A 124 -13.23 -25.61 -24.09
CA MET A 124 -13.58 -26.91 -23.51
C MET A 124 -14.24 -26.74 -22.13
N ARG A 125 -13.64 -25.94 -21.25
CA ARG A 125 -14.16 -25.70 -19.90
C ARG A 125 -15.50 -24.96 -19.93
N GLN A 126 -15.66 -23.95 -20.78
CA GLN A 126 -16.92 -23.23 -20.96
C GLN A 126 -18.04 -24.15 -21.45
N ALA A 127 -17.77 -25.02 -22.41
CA ALA A 127 -18.75 -26.01 -22.89
C ALA A 127 -19.17 -26.99 -21.77
N TYR A 128 -18.22 -27.42 -20.94
CA TYR A 128 -18.50 -28.28 -19.79
C TYR A 128 -19.38 -27.61 -18.73
N ILE A 129 -19.05 -26.37 -18.34
CA ILE A 129 -19.83 -25.59 -17.39
C ILE A 129 -21.25 -25.37 -17.92
N LYS A 130 -21.39 -25.03 -19.22
CA LYS A 130 -22.71 -24.87 -19.85
C LYS A 130 -23.51 -26.18 -19.80
N LYS A 131 -22.88 -27.32 -20.12
CA LYS A 131 -23.50 -28.65 -20.04
C LYS A 131 -23.89 -29.02 -18.60
N GLU A 132 -23.12 -28.63 -17.60
CA GLU A 132 -23.44 -28.87 -16.19
C GLU A 132 -24.58 -27.99 -15.68
N ASN A 133 -24.60 -26.72 -16.08
CA ASN A 133 -25.67 -25.79 -15.74
C ASN A 133 -27.02 -26.20 -16.34
N SER A 134 -27.01 -26.83 -17.52
CA SER A 134 -28.23 -27.39 -18.13
C SER A 134 -28.75 -28.68 -17.48
N LYS A 135 -27.97 -29.36 -16.61
CA LYS A 135 -28.42 -30.60 -15.96
C LYS A 135 -29.41 -30.33 -14.84
N ARG A 136 -30.49 -31.11 -14.81
CA ARG A 136 -31.47 -31.10 -13.71
C ARG A 136 -30.85 -31.64 -12.41
N SER A 137 -31.32 -31.15 -11.25
CA SER A 137 -30.81 -31.53 -9.92
C SER A 137 -30.69 -33.06 -9.72
N LYS A 138 -31.69 -33.85 -10.16
CA LYS A 138 -31.67 -35.31 -10.10
C LYS A 138 -30.51 -35.96 -10.88
N GLN A 139 -30.11 -35.36 -12.01
CA GLN A 139 -28.99 -35.83 -12.81
C GLN A 139 -27.64 -35.46 -12.17
N LYS A 140 -27.57 -34.32 -11.46
CA LYS A 140 -26.39 -33.95 -10.65
C LYS A 140 -26.21 -34.92 -9.48
N GLN A 141 -27.29 -35.28 -8.78
CA GLN A 141 -27.26 -36.24 -7.66
C GLN A 141 -26.76 -37.62 -8.10
N ARG A 142 -27.27 -38.17 -9.22
CA ARG A 142 -26.78 -39.44 -9.78
C ARG A 142 -25.31 -39.38 -10.20
N GLY A 143 -24.88 -38.25 -10.78
CA GLY A 143 -23.49 -38.04 -11.18
C GLY A 143 -22.50 -37.89 -10.03
N CYS A 144 -23.00 -37.59 -8.81
CA CYS A 144 -22.21 -37.60 -7.58
C CYS A 144 -21.98 -39.03 -7.09
N THR A 145 -23.02 -39.87 -7.15
CA THR A 145 -22.94 -41.28 -6.72
C THR A 145 -22.20 -42.17 -7.71
N GLN A 146 -22.29 -41.88 -9.01
CA GLN A 146 -21.61 -42.64 -10.07
C GLN A 146 -20.93 -41.66 -11.05
N PRO A 147 -19.67 -41.27 -10.78
CA PRO A 147 -18.94 -40.38 -11.65
C PRO A 147 -18.52 -41.08 -12.94
N LYS A 148 -18.80 -40.45 -14.08
CA LYS A 148 -18.20 -40.83 -15.37
C LYS A 148 -16.84 -40.14 -15.51
N MET A 149 -15.77 -40.93 -15.56
CA MET A 149 -14.39 -40.45 -15.74
C MET A 149 -14.14 -39.98 -17.19
N GLY A 150 -13.05 -39.25 -17.44
CA GLY A 150 -12.64 -38.84 -18.80
C GLY A 150 -13.45 -37.68 -19.41
N LYS A 151 -14.06 -36.82 -18.58
CA LYS A 151 -14.82 -35.67 -19.09
C LYS A 151 -13.92 -34.65 -19.79
N MET A 152 -12.77 -34.33 -19.23
CA MET A 152 -11.84 -33.40 -19.84
C MET A 152 -10.55 -34.14 -20.11
N ASP A 153 -10.45 -34.74 -21.30
CA ASP A 153 -9.20 -35.32 -21.76
C ASP A 153 -8.40 -34.23 -22.48
N ILE A 154 -7.14 -34.06 -22.08
CA ILE A 154 -6.24 -33.04 -22.59
C ILE A 154 -4.96 -33.76 -22.96
N ASP A 155 -4.45 -33.52 -24.16
CA ASP A 155 -3.15 -34.03 -24.56
C ASP A 155 -2.04 -33.43 -23.68
N TYR A 156 -1.49 -34.28 -22.81
CA TYR A 156 -0.42 -33.92 -21.89
C TYR A 156 0.87 -33.56 -22.61
N GLN A 157 1.17 -34.19 -23.75
CA GLN A 157 2.42 -33.93 -24.49
C GLN A 157 2.36 -32.56 -25.15
N GLY A 158 1.26 -32.25 -25.85
CA GLY A 158 1.04 -30.93 -26.43
C GLY A 158 0.99 -29.83 -25.37
N PHE A 159 0.37 -30.08 -24.22
CA PHE A 159 0.32 -29.11 -23.12
C PHE A 159 1.70 -28.86 -22.50
N ALA A 160 2.45 -29.93 -22.19
CA ALA A 160 3.80 -29.83 -21.64
C ALA A 160 4.75 -29.14 -22.62
N TRP A 161 4.71 -29.49 -23.91
CA TRP A 161 5.54 -28.84 -24.93
C TRP A 161 5.22 -27.35 -25.06
N ARG A 162 3.94 -26.97 -24.99
CA ARG A 162 3.53 -25.55 -24.99
C ARG A 162 4.05 -24.81 -23.76
N ILE A 163 3.96 -25.42 -22.56
CA ILE A 163 4.54 -24.88 -21.31
C ILE A 163 6.05 -24.66 -21.43
N LEU A 164 6.77 -25.63 -21.97
CA LEU A 164 8.21 -25.54 -22.16
C LEU A 164 8.58 -24.46 -23.19
N GLN A 165 7.82 -24.31 -24.27
CA GLN A 165 8.00 -23.20 -25.21
C GLN A 165 7.83 -21.83 -24.55
N ILE A 166 6.92 -21.69 -23.57
CA ILE A 166 6.71 -20.44 -22.84
C ILE A 166 7.92 -20.12 -21.97
N SER A 167 8.40 -21.08 -21.18
CA SER A 167 9.58 -20.91 -20.32
C SER A 167 10.81 -20.47 -21.11
N ASN A 168 10.97 -20.97 -22.34
CA ASN A 168 12.08 -20.59 -23.21
C ASN A 168 11.87 -19.22 -23.88
N LYS A 169 10.62 -18.80 -24.11
CA LYS A 169 10.34 -17.49 -24.74
C LYS A 169 10.39 -16.33 -23.74
N THR A 170 9.99 -16.55 -22.49
CA THR A 170 10.04 -15.53 -21.42
C THR A 170 11.44 -15.29 -20.86
N GLN A 171 12.45 -16.08 -21.24
CA GLN A 171 13.85 -15.91 -20.84
C GLN A 171 14.64 -15.02 -21.82
N PHE A 172 14.05 -14.68 -22.97
CA PHE A 172 14.70 -13.90 -24.05
C PHE A 172 14.01 -12.56 -24.37
N ASP A 173 13.02 -12.16 -23.58
CA ASP A 173 12.41 -10.81 -23.55
C ASP A 173 12.56 -10.23 -22.14
#